data_AF-A0A4P6RK91-F1
#
_entry.id   AF-A0A4P6RK91-F1
#
_cell.length_a   1.000
_cell.length_b   1.000
_cell.length_c   1.000
_cell.angle_alpha   90.00
_cell.angle_beta   90.00
_cell.angle_gamma   90.00
#
_symmetry.space_group_name_H-M   'P 1'
#
loop_
_entity.id
_entity.type
_entity.pdbx_description
1 polymer ?
#
loop_
_entity_poly.entity_id
_entity_poly.type
_entity_poly.pdbx_seq_one_letter_code
_entity_poly.pdbx_strand_id
1 'polypeptide(L)'
;MIEKVNISQALNSLSVKDDADFFYGETSSEPVKIKKSDLNLQMNKANIVKDGDLNNLVEAGEYSVWNNVANIPTNSFYWVKVIGSADFVQIAISFIDLKEYKRSRVNGVWTQWK
;
A
#
# COMPACT_ATOMS: atom_id res chain seq x y z
N MET A 1 -28.37 -26.69 -42.00
CA MET A 1 -28.70 -25.27 -42.22
C MET A 1 -27.79 -24.48 -41.31
N ILE A 2 -26.88 -23.66 -41.83
CA ILE A 2 -25.98 -22.84 -40.98
C ILE A 2 -26.68 -21.51 -40.75
N GLU A 3 -26.94 -21.19 -39.48
CA GLU A 3 -27.55 -19.93 -39.09
C GLU A 3 -26.58 -18.79 -39.44
N LYS A 4 -27.01 -17.87 -40.31
CA LYS A 4 -26.21 -16.68 -40.66
C LYS A 4 -26.25 -15.72 -39.48
N VAL A 5 -25.14 -15.61 -38.74
CA VAL A 5 -25.00 -14.61 -37.68
C VAL A 5 -25.02 -13.22 -38.31
N ASN A 6 -26.01 -12.41 -37.92
CA ASN A 6 -26.09 -11.00 -38.30
C ASN A 6 -25.06 -10.21 -37.48
N ILE A 7 -23.89 -9.98 -38.08
CA ILE A 7 -22.76 -9.30 -37.43
C ILE A 7 -23.18 -7.93 -36.87
N SER A 8 -24.06 -7.19 -37.56
CA SER A 8 -24.54 -5.88 -37.09
C SER A 8 -25.35 -5.98 -35.80
N GLN A 9 -26.17 -7.02 -35.64
CA GLN A 9 -26.89 -7.26 -34.37
C GLN A 9 -25.93 -7.66 -33.25
N ALA A 10 -24.89 -8.45 -33.54
CA ALA A 10 -23.88 -8.84 -32.56
C ALA A 10 -23.05 -7.63 -32.07
N LEU A 11 -22.62 -6.76 -32.99
CA LEU A 11 -21.83 -5.58 -32.66
C LEU A 11 -22.63 -4.53 -31.89
N ASN A 12 -23.94 -4.39 -32.15
CA ASN A 12 -24.80 -3.47 -31.40
C ASN A 12 -24.98 -3.84 -29.92
N SER A 13 -24.63 -5.06 -29.52
CA SER A 13 -24.62 -5.49 -28.12
C SER A 13 -23.34 -5.12 -27.36
N LEU A 14 -22.29 -4.70 -28.08
CA LEU A 14 -21.03 -4.25 -27.51
C LEU A 14 -21.20 -2.82 -27.00
N SER A 15 -21.46 -2.69 -25.70
CA SER A 15 -21.40 -1.40 -25.00
C SER A 15 -20.02 -1.20 -24.42
N VAL A 16 -19.49 0.02 -24.53
CA VAL A 16 -18.33 0.44 -23.72
C VAL A 16 -18.74 0.34 -22.25
N LYS A 17 -18.02 -0.47 -21.47
CA LYS A 17 -18.20 -0.58 -20.03
C LYS A 17 -17.09 0.17 -19.33
N ASP A 18 -17.45 1.23 -18.62
CA ASP A 18 -16.49 2.07 -17.89
C ASP A 18 -16.01 1.42 -16.58
N ASP A 19 -16.68 0.35 -16.11
CA ASP A 19 -16.32 -0.40 -14.91
C ASP A 19 -16.30 -1.91 -15.17
N ALA A 20 -15.36 -2.37 -16.00
CA ALA A 20 -15.20 -3.78 -16.29
C ALA A 20 -14.56 -4.53 -15.10
N ASP A 21 -15.10 -5.71 -14.77
CA ASP A 21 -14.55 -6.61 -13.74
C ASP A 21 -13.16 -7.17 -14.10
N PHE A 22 -12.81 -7.14 -15.40
CA PHE A 22 -11.58 -7.73 -15.93
C PHE A 22 -11.02 -6.91 -17.09
N PHE A 23 -9.71 -6.99 -17.26
CA PHE A 23 -9.00 -6.59 -18.47
C PHE A 23 -8.54 -7.84 -19.22
N TYR A 24 -8.52 -7.77 -20.55
CA TYR A 24 -7.91 -8.81 -21.38
C TYR A 24 -6.55 -8.33 -21.88
N GLY A 25 -5.52 -9.14 -21.69
CA GLY A 25 -4.18 -8.91 -22.22
C GLY A 25 -3.87 -9.91 -23.32
N GLU A 26 -3.11 -9.51 -24.33
CA GLU A 26 -2.57 -10.44 -25.32
C GLU A 26 -1.31 -11.11 -24.76
N THR A 27 -1.15 -12.40 -25.06
CA THR A 27 0.13 -13.10 -24.92
C THR A 27 0.53 -13.67 -26.28
N SER A 28 1.73 -14.24 -26.38
CA SER A 28 2.22 -14.88 -27.61
C SER A 28 1.46 -16.15 -28.01
N SER A 29 0.49 -16.62 -27.20
CA SER A 29 -0.23 -17.88 -27.44
C SER A 29 -1.73 -17.75 -27.24
N GLU A 30 -2.17 -17.22 -26.10
CA GLU A 30 -3.58 -17.16 -25.70
C GLU A 30 -3.88 -15.82 -25.01
N PRO A 31 -5.05 -15.20 -25.22
CA PRO A 31 -5.46 -14.05 -24.42
C PRO A 31 -5.58 -14.41 -22.93
N VAL A 32 -5.08 -13.54 -22.06
CA VAL A 32 -5.21 -13.70 -20.61
C VAL A 32 -6.28 -12.77 -20.04
N LYS A 33 -6.97 -13.25 -19.01
CA LYS A 33 -8.00 -12.51 -18.30
C LYS A 33 -7.46 -12.08 -16.93
N ILE A 34 -7.30 -10.78 -16.73
CA ILE A 34 -6.78 -10.18 -15.50
C ILE A 34 -7.98 -9.63 -14.71
N LYS A 35 -8.22 -10.10 -13.49
CA LYS A 35 -9.27 -9.51 -12.64
C LYS A 35 -8.85 -8.11 -12.23
N LYS A 36 -9.80 -7.19 -12.18
CA LYS A 36 -9.60 -5.86 -11.60
C LYS A 36 -9.10 -5.94 -10.15
N SER A 37 -9.52 -6.96 -9.40
CA SER A 37 -9.04 -7.24 -8.02
C SER A 37 -7.58 -7.67 -7.93
N ASP A 38 -7.04 -8.27 -8.99
CA ASP A 38 -5.66 -8.74 -9.02
C ASP A 38 -4.70 -7.57 -9.35
N LEU A 39 -5.25 -6.48 -9.87
CA LEU A 39 -4.55 -5.24 -10.16
C LEU A 39 -4.33 -4.44 -8.86
N ASN A 40 -3.33 -4.84 -8.07
CA ASN A 40 -2.88 -4.10 -6.89
C ASN A 40 -2.09 -2.83 -7.30
N LEU A 41 -2.74 -1.88 -7.98
CA LEU A 41 -2.21 -0.52 -8.19
C LEU A 41 -2.35 0.36 -6.95
N GLN A 42 -2.35 -0.22 -5.75
CA GLN A 42 -2.33 0.58 -4.54
C GLN A 42 -0.94 1.18 -4.40
N MET A 43 -0.85 2.50 -4.55
CA MET A 43 0.09 3.27 -3.75
C MET A 43 -0.17 2.82 -2.31
N ASN A 44 0.69 1.97 -1.76
CA ASN A 44 0.46 1.35 -0.46
C ASN A 44 0.09 2.45 0.53
N LYS A 45 -1.16 2.42 0.99
CA LYS A 45 -1.63 3.38 1.97
C LYS A 45 -0.84 3.13 3.25
N ALA A 46 -0.33 4.19 3.87
CA ALA A 46 0.29 4.06 5.18
C ALA A 46 -0.70 3.42 6.17
N ASN A 47 -0.23 2.38 6.85
CA ASN A 47 -1.00 1.67 7.88
C ASN A 47 -1.25 2.61 9.07
N ILE A 48 -2.39 2.47 9.75
CA ILE A 48 -2.74 3.40 10.84
C ILE A 48 -2.43 2.75 12.19
N VAL A 49 -1.65 3.44 13.04
CA VAL A 49 -1.36 3.04 14.42
C VAL A 49 -1.99 4.08 15.36
N LYS A 50 -3.04 3.70 16.08
CA LYS A 50 -3.83 4.61 16.93
C LYS A 50 -3.51 4.53 18.42
N ASP A 51 -2.88 3.45 18.86
CA ASP A 51 -2.56 3.17 20.25
C ASP A 51 -1.41 2.15 20.36
N GLY A 52 -1.03 1.80 21.59
CA GLY A 52 0.04 0.86 21.87
C GLY A 52 1.42 1.50 21.94
N ASP A 53 2.44 0.77 21.49
CA ASP A 53 3.85 1.13 21.60
C ASP A 53 4.54 1.04 20.22
N LEU A 54 5.18 2.13 19.80
CA LEU A 54 5.89 2.21 18.53
C LEU A 54 7.10 1.24 18.46
N ASN A 55 7.60 0.74 19.59
CA ASN A 55 8.63 -0.29 19.64
C ASN A 55 8.13 -1.66 19.13
N ASN A 56 6.82 -1.88 19.09
CA ASN A 56 6.25 -3.12 18.52
C ASN A 56 6.18 -3.07 16.98
N LEU A 57 6.44 -1.90 16.39
CA LEU A 57 6.41 -1.68 14.94
C LEU A 57 7.73 -2.13 14.29
N VAL A 58 7.86 -3.43 14.09
CA VAL A 58 9.08 -4.09 13.59
C VAL A 58 9.00 -4.49 12.11
N GLU A 59 7.82 -4.44 11.51
CA GLU A 59 7.63 -4.77 10.10
C GLU A 59 8.01 -3.59 9.20
N ALA A 60 8.66 -3.88 8.07
CA ALA A 60 8.98 -2.86 7.08
C ALA A 60 7.70 -2.32 6.44
N GLY A 61 7.58 -0.99 6.35
CA GLY A 61 6.36 -0.36 5.87
C GLY A 61 6.28 1.12 6.14
N GLU A 62 5.14 1.70 5.77
CA GLU A 62 4.77 3.09 6.03
C GLU A 62 3.55 3.15 6.94
N TYR A 63 3.58 4.09 7.90
CA TYR A 63 2.61 4.14 8.98
C TYR A 63 2.23 5.59 9.32
N SER A 64 0.96 5.84 9.56
CA SER A 64 0.46 7.07 10.21
C SER A 64 0.22 6.78 11.68
N VAL A 65 0.98 7.42 12.57
CA VAL A 65 1.05 7.14 14.00
C VAL A 65 0.42 8.29 14.80
N TRP A 66 -0.47 7.95 15.72
CA TRP A 66 -1.18 8.90 16.58
C TRP A 66 -0.32 9.35 17.77
N ASN A 67 -0.67 10.50 18.32
CA ASN A 67 0.12 11.20 19.33
C ASN A 67 0.07 10.58 20.75
N ASN A 68 -0.84 9.63 20.97
CA ASN A 68 -0.99 8.87 22.21
C ASN A 68 -0.21 7.54 22.20
N VAL A 69 0.45 7.18 21.09
CA VAL A 69 1.26 5.96 21.00
C VAL A 69 2.54 6.13 21.83
N ALA A 70 2.93 5.12 22.60
CA ALA A 70 4.14 5.15 23.41
C ALA A 70 5.42 5.08 22.54
N ASN A 71 6.53 5.59 23.08
CA ASN A 71 7.85 5.63 22.42
C ASN A 71 7.91 6.38 21.08
N ILE A 72 6.95 7.28 20.83
CA ILE A 72 7.07 8.31 19.79
C ILE A 72 8.12 9.36 20.17
N PRO A 73 8.70 10.11 19.20
CA PRO A 73 9.76 11.08 19.50
C PRO A 73 9.32 12.20 20.44
N THR A 74 8.20 12.84 20.14
CA THR A 74 7.53 13.86 20.95
C THR A 74 6.01 13.73 20.78
N ASN A 75 5.20 14.46 21.56
CA ASN A 75 3.74 14.42 21.43
C ASN A 75 3.27 15.11 20.13
N SER A 76 3.18 14.34 19.04
CA SER A 76 2.73 14.78 17.71
C SER A 76 2.16 13.60 16.91
N PHE A 77 1.57 13.89 15.75
CA PHE A 77 1.21 12.88 14.75
C PHE A 77 2.35 12.70 13.76
N TYR A 78 2.66 11.46 13.39
CA TYR A 78 3.81 11.15 12.55
C TYR A 78 3.43 10.32 11.34
N TRP A 79 4.11 10.59 10.22
CA TRP A 79 4.39 9.55 9.23
C TRP A 79 5.67 8.82 9.63
N VAL A 80 5.62 7.49 9.75
CA VAL A 80 6.74 6.65 10.12
C VAL A 80 7.05 5.68 9.00
N LYS A 81 8.33 5.61 8.61
CA LYS A 81 8.87 4.59 7.71
C LYS A 81 9.76 3.64 8.50
N VAL A 82 9.48 2.34 8.39
CA VAL A 82 10.35 1.26 8.90
C VAL A 82 11.10 0.66 7.72
N ILE A 83 12.43 0.64 7.78
CA ILE A 83 13.31 0.17 6.70
C ILE A 83 14.31 -0.84 7.27
N GLY A 84 14.24 -2.08 6.81
CA GLY A 84 15.12 -3.17 7.26
C GLY A 84 14.36 -4.45 7.54
N SER A 85 14.97 -5.36 8.32
CA SER A 85 14.35 -6.63 8.72
C SER A 85 14.67 -6.96 10.19
N ALA A 86 15.68 -7.79 10.46
CA ALA A 86 16.09 -8.12 11.82
C ALA A 86 16.65 -6.89 12.56
N ASP A 87 17.52 -6.15 11.86
CA ASP A 87 17.93 -4.80 12.23
C ASP A 87 17.29 -3.82 11.26
N PHE A 88 16.83 -2.68 11.78
CA PHE A 88 16.09 -1.72 10.98
C PHE A 88 16.20 -0.29 11.53
N VAL A 89 15.85 0.66 10.67
CA VAL A 89 15.73 2.09 10.98
C VAL A 89 14.26 2.47 10.98
N GLN A 90 13.90 3.36 11.91
CA GLN A 90 12.64 4.11 11.85
C GLN A 90 12.95 5.57 11.57
N ILE A 91 12.25 6.13 10.60
CA ILE A 91 12.22 7.57 10.31
C ILE A 91 10.81 8.05 10.63
N ALA A 92 10.68 9.05 11.49
CA ALA A 92 9.41 9.66 11.85
C ALA A 92 9.41 11.13 11.45
N ILE A 93 8.45 11.55 10.62
CA ILE A 93 8.27 12.95 10.21
C ILE A 93 6.97 13.44 10.83
N SER A 94 7.08 14.48 11.66
CA SER A 94 5.93 15.10 12.31
C SER A 94 5.05 15.81 11.28
N PHE A 95 3.75 15.58 11.31
CA PHE A 95 2.80 16.26 10.41
C PHE A 95 2.59 17.74 10.77
N ILE A 96 3.01 18.16 11.96
CA ILE A 96 2.76 19.53 12.44
C ILE A 96 3.86 20.47 11.94
N ASP A 97 5.12 20.11 12.15
CA ASP A 97 6.29 20.97 11.92
C ASP A 97 7.29 20.38 10.91
N LEU A 98 6.97 19.23 10.31
CA LEU A 98 7.81 18.50 9.36
C LEU A 98 9.18 18.11 9.91
N LYS A 99 9.36 18.16 11.22
CA LYS A 99 10.62 17.76 11.85
C LYS A 99 10.77 16.25 11.73
N GLU A 100 11.94 15.87 11.22
CA GLU A 100 12.35 14.49 11.06
C GLU A 100 13.07 14.00 12.32
N TYR A 101 12.76 12.77 12.72
CA TYR A 101 13.41 12.05 13.81
C TYR A 101 13.86 10.68 13.30
N LYS A 102 15.01 10.20 13.76
CA LYS A 102 15.54 8.89 13.38
C LYS A 102 15.96 8.08 14.60
N ARG A 103 15.71 6.78 14.55
CA ARG A 103 16.31 5.80 15.47
C ARG A 103 16.51 4.48 14.75
N SER A 104 17.28 3.59 15.35
CA SER A 104 17.42 2.22 14.88
C SER A 104 17.14 1.23 15.99
N ARG A 105 16.84 0.01 15.57
CA ARG A 105 16.89 -1.18 16.42
C ARG A 105 17.98 -2.09 15.86
N VAL A 106 19.00 -2.36 16.66
CA VAL A 106 20.15 -3.21 16.29
C VAL A 106 20.35 -4.26 17.36
N ASN A 107 20.41 -5.53 16.99
CA ASN A 107 20.47 -6.67 17.91
C ASN A 107 19.39 -6.61 18.99
N GLY A 108 18.18 -6.20 18.60
CA GLY A 108 17.04 -6.06 19.50
C GLY A 108 17.04 -4.79 20.38
N VAL A 109 18.12 -4.01 20.39
CA VAL A 109 18.29 -2.82 21.23
C VAL A 109 17.92 -1.56 20.45
N TRP A 110 17.10 -0.70 21.06
CA TRP A 110 16.67 0.58 20.49
C TRP A 110 17.66 1.70 20.81
N THR A 111 18.00 2.52 19.80
CA THR A 111 18.62 3.81 20.05
C THR A 111 17.57 4.85 20.42
N GLN A 112 18.01 5.92 21.08
CA GLN A 112 17.18 7.11 21.27
C GLN A 112 16.87 7.78 19.91
N TRP A 113 15.75 8.50 19.86
CA TRP A 113 15.41 9.37 18.74
C TRP A 113 16.43 10.52 18.63
N LYS A 114 16.87 10.80 17.40
CA LYS A 114 17.75 11.92 17.04
C LYS A 114 17.06 12.83 16.07
#